data_AF-A0A838CZT3-F1
#
_entry.id   AF-A0A838CZT3-F1
#
_cell.length_a   1.000
_cell.length_b   1.000
_cell.length_c   1.000
_cell.angle_alpha   90.00
_cell.angle_beta   90.00
_cell.angle_gamma   90.00
#
_symmetry.space_group_name_H-M   'P 1'
#
loop_
_entity.id
_entity.type
_entity.pdbx_description
1 polymer ?
#
loop_
_entity_poly.entity_id
_entity_poly.type
_entity_poly.pdbx_seq_one_letter_code
_entity_poly.pdbx_strand_id
1 'polypeptide(L)'
;MRRTLSILLAAGLLAGCGGDDDEGATGQGAPPAGGDGVQVAMENIAYAPREVEVRVGQTVTWTNNDEVMHDVVATDGAEFDSELFGQGGTYSFTPTEP
;
A
#
# COMPACT_ATOMS: atom_id res chain seq x y z
N MET A 1 12.01 19.53 -18.41
CA MET A 1 11.09 20.66 -18.66
C MET A 1 10.19 20.79 -17.44
N ARG A 2 10.30 21.89 -16.69
CA ARG A 2 9.59 22.11 -15.43
C ARG A 2 8.34 22.94 -15.75
N ARG A 3 7.15 22.47 -15.35
CA ARG A 3 5.92 23.27 -15.40
C ARG A 3 5.23 23.22 -14.05
N THR A 4 5.65 24.12 -13.18
CA THR A 4 4.95 24.52 -11.97
C THR A 4 3.76 25.39 -12.36
N LEU A 5 2.57 25.14 -11.83
CA LEU A 5 1.46 26.08 -11.87
C LEU A 5 0.86 26.20 -10.45
N SER A 6 1.10 27.35 -9.83
CA SER A 6 0.54 27.78 -8.56
C SER A 6 -0.72 28.60 -8.83
N ILE A 7 -1.79 28.36 -8.06
CA ILE A 7 -2.96 29.26 -7.97
C ILE A 7 -3.09 29.71 -6.51
N LEU A 8 -3.35 31.01 -6.38
CA LEU A 8 -3.36 31.83 -5.18
C LEU A 8 -4.59 31.60 -4.28
N LEU A 9 -4.30 31.53 -2.97
CA LEU A 9 -4.85 32.28 -1.84
C LEU A 9 -6.38 32.43 -1.67
N ALA A 10 -6.89 31.83 -0.60
CA ALA A 10 -8.02 32.35 0.18
C ALA A 10 -7.61 32.37 1.67
N ALA A 11 -7.66 33.55 2.27
CA ALA A 11 -7.35 33.79 3.68
C ALA A 11 -8.59 33.52 4.55
N GLY A 12 -8.41 32.75 5.63
CA GLY A 12 -9.36 32.62 6.73
C GLY A 12 -8.62 32.75 8.05
N LEU A 13 -8.70 33.92 8.68
CA LEU A 13 -8.21 34.17 10.04
C LEU A 13 -9.30 33.79 11.03
N LEU A 14 -9.08 32.73 11.80
CA LEU A 14 -9.70 32.56 13.11
C LEU A 14 -8.58 32.25 14.11
N ALA A 15 -8.34 33.23 14.97
CA ALA A 15 -7.48 33.10 16.13
C ALA A 15 -8.21 32.28 17.21
N GLY A 16 -7.59 31.18 17.63
CA GLY A 16 -7.96 30.41 18.81
C GLY A 16 -6.69 29.90 19.47
N CYS A 17 -6.42 30.35 20.69
CA CYS A 17 -5.25 30.02 21.49
C CYS A 17 -5.57 28.87 22.45
N GLY A 18 -4.60 27.96 22.64
CA GLY A 18 -4.32 27.39 23.95
C GLY A 18 -4.70 25.93 24.17
N GLY A 19 -3.69 25.10 24.48
CA GLY A 19 -3.85 23.80 25.13
C GLY A 19 -2.76 22.80 24.76
N ASP A 20 -1.58 22.95 25.35
CA ASP A 20 -0.58 21.88 25.47
C ASP A 20 -1.04 20.81 26.47
N ASP A 21 -0.50 19.60 26.27
CA ASP A 21 -0.52 18.39 27.11
C ASP A 21 -1.82 17.56 27.14
N ASP A 22 -1.83 16.42 26.44
CA ASP A 22 -2.04 15.11 27.09
C ASP A 22 -1.71 13.93 26.16
N GLU A 23 -0.69 13.18 26.60
CA GLU A 23 -0.51 11.73 26.51
C GLU A 23 -0.48 11.05 25.12
N GLY A 24 0.74 10.59 24.80
CA GLY A 24 0.99 9.52 23.85
C GLY A 24 0.29 8.23 24.25
N ALA A 25 -0.97 8.11 23.85
CA ALA A 25 -1.63 6.83 23.70
C ALA A 25 -1.05 6.18 22.43
N THR A 26 -0.22 5.15 22.61
CA THR A 26 0.08 4.16 21.57
C THR A 26 -1.23 3.46 21.21
N GLY A 27 -2.02 4.10 20.36
CA GLY A 27 -3.12 3.46 19.68
C GLY A 27 -2.53 2.58 18.59
N GLN A 28 -2.39 1.28 18.86
CA GLN A 28 -2.57 0.28 17.82
C GLN A 28 -3.92 0.59 17.15
N GLY A 29 -3.87 1.30 16.03
CA GLY A 29 -5.04 1.54 15.20
C GLY A 29 -5.55 0.18 14.74
N ALA A 30 -6.74 -0.20 15.18
CA ALA A 30 -7.44 -1.34 14.64
C ALA A 30 -7.44 -1.23 13.10
N PRO A 31 -7.10 -2.28 12.34
CA PRO A 31 -7.04 -2.14 10.88
C PRO A 31 -8.44 -1.83 10.35
N PRO A 32 -8.58 -0.90 9.39
CA PRO A 32 -9.89 -0.49 8.89
C PRO A 32 -10.66 -1.70 8.36
N ALA A 33 -11.91 -1.82 8.79
CA ALA A 33 -12.84 -2.81 8.30
C ALA A 33 -13.44 -2.33 6.98
N GLY A 34 -13.10 -3.02 5.88
CA GLY A 34 -13.70 -2.89 4.56
C GLY A 34 -13.18 -1.71 3.74
N GLY A 35 -12.29 -1.95 2.78
CA GLY A 35 -11.93 -0.93 1.79
C GLY A 35 -10.74 -1.25 0.91
N ASP A 36 -9.60 -1.62 1.47
CA ASP A 36 -8.34 -1.63 0.71
C ASP A 36 -7.59 -2.95 0.88
N GLY A 37 -7.34 -3.65 -0.23
CA GLY A 37 -6.46 -4.81 -0.27
C GLY A 37 -5.02 -4.44 0.13
N VAL A 38 -4.23 -5.44 0.53
CA VAL A 38 -2.81 -5.26 0.85
C VAL A 38 -2.02 -5.04 -0.44
N GLN A 39 -1.19 -3.99 -0.47
CA GLN A 39 -0.38 -3.64 -1.63
C GLN A 39 1.08 -4.05 -1.40
N VAL A 40 1.68 -4.67 -2.41
CA VAL A 40 3.11 -5.03 -2.45
C VAL A 40 3.72 -4.47 -3.74
N ALA A 41 4.67 -3.55 -3.62
CA ALA A 41 5.42 -3.07 -4.76
C ALA A 41 6.59 -4.00 -5.06
N MET A 42 6.95 -4.13 -6.34
CA MET A 42 8.25 -4.65 -6.76
C MET A 42 9.07 -3.48 -7.27
N GLU A 43 10.08 -3.09 -6.50
CA GLU A 43 10.96 -1.97 -6.80
C GLU A 43 12.39 -2.30 -6.36
N ASN A 44 13.37 -1.86 -7.14
CA ASN A 44 14.79 -2.15 -6.91
C ASN A 44 15.08 -3.67 -6.81
N ILE A 45 14.37 -4.49 -7.60
CA ILE A 45 14.49 -5.96 -7.60
C ILE A 45 14.15 -6.55 -6.21
N ALA A 46 13.17 -5.96 -5.52
CA ALA A 46 12.71 -6.41 -4.22
C ALA A 46 11.21 -6.18 -4.03
N TYR A 47 10.59 -7.01 -3.18
CA TYR A 47 9.23 -6.81 -2.69
C TYR A 47 9.22 -5.78 -1.54
N ALA A 48 8.30 -4.81 -1.60
CA ALA A 48 8.12 -3.77 -0.61
C ALA A 48 6.63 -3.60 -0.25
N PRO A 49 6.23 -3.88 1.01
CA PRO A 49 7.04 -4.48 2.06
C PRO A 49 7.43 -5.93 1.73
N ARG A 50 8.49 -6.43 2.37
CA ARG A 50 8.97 -7.82 2.20
C ARG A 50 8.02 -8.86 2.77
N GLU A 51 7.31 -8.49 3.83
CA GLU A 51 6.38 -9.36 4.54
C GLU A 51 5.07 -8.59 4.77
N VAL A 52 3.96 -9.29 4.61
CA VAL A 52 2.61 -8.79 4.87
C VAL A 52 1.82 -9.85 5.60
N GLU A 53 0.97 -9.40 6.52
CA GLU A 53 -0.07 -10.25 7.12
C GLU A 53 -1.40 -9.90 6.47
N VAL A 54 -2.10 -10.92 5.99
CA VAL A 54 -3.39 -10.77 5.30
C VAL A 54 -4.43 -11.65 5.96
N ARG A 55 -5.67 -11.18 5.98
CA ARG A 55 -6.79 -12.00 6.45
C ARG A 55 -7.34 -12.87 5.32
N VAL A 56 -7.95 -13.99 5.67
CA VAL A 56 -8.82 -14.72 4.74
C VAL A 56 -9.87 -13.76 4.18
N GLY A 57 -10.02 -13.75 2.85
CA GLY A 57 -10.88 -12.84 2.11
C GLY A 57 -10.28 -11.46 1.81
N GLN A 58 -9.07 -11.15 2.29
CA GLN A 58 -8.36 -9.91 1.98
C GLN A 58 -7.49 -10.07 0.74
N THR A 59 -7.74 -9.30 -0.31
CA THR A 59 -6.93 -9.32 -1.53
C THR A 59 -5.54 -8.73 -1.27
N VAL A 60 -4.51 -9.40 -1.79
CA VAL A 60 -3.15 -8.87 -1.96
C VAL A 60 -2.97 -8.51 -3.43
N THR A 61 -2.40 -7.34 -3.70
CA THR A 61 -2.06 -6.88 -5.04
C THR A 61 -0.58 -6.56 -5.12
N TRP A 62 0.12 -7.23 -6.04
CA TRP A 62 1.49 -6.92 -6.40
C TRP A 62 1.51 -5.97 -7.59
N THR A 63 2.36 -4.94 -7.55
CA THR A 63 2.58 -4.00 -8.66
C THR A 63 4.05 -3.97 -9.03
N ASN A 64 4.37 -4.19 -10.30
CA ASN A 64 5.75 -4.05 -10.78
C ASN A 64 6.09 -2.60 -11.08
N ASN A 65 6.94 -1.95 -10.28
CA ASN A 65 7.44 -0.60 -10.54
C ASN A 65 8.81 -0.60 -11.25
N ASP A 66 9.45 -1.76 -11.38
CA ASP A 66 10.71 -1.93 -12.09
C ASP A 66 10.51 -2.05 -13.61
N GLU A 67 11.57 -1.73 -14.37
CA GLU A 67 11.61 -1.99 -15.82
C GLU A 67 11.81 -3.48 -16.15
N VAL A 68 12.41 -4.23 -15.22
CA VAL A 68 12.62 -5.67 -15.34
C VAL A 68 11.29 -6.39 -15.09
N MET A 69 11.03 -7.46 -15.85
CA MET A 69 9.84 -8.27 -15.66
C MET A 69 9.97 -9.12 -14.39
N HIS A 70 8.87 -9.21 -13.64
CA HIS A 70 8.76 -10.03 -12.43
C HIS A 70 7.51 -10.91 -12.51
N ASP A 71 7.46 -11.95 -11.68
CA ASP A 71 6.31 -12.83 -11.46
C ASP A 71 6.03 -12.95 -9.96
N VAL A 72 4.94 -13.63 -9.61
CA VAL A 72 4.54 -13.93 -8.23
C VAL A 72 4.17 -15.41 -8.17
N VAL A 73 4.98 -16.17 -7.44
CA VAL A 73 4.85 -17.64 -7.33
C VAL A 73 4.75 -18.03 -5.86
N ALA A 74 3.72 -18.80 -5.52
CA ALA A 74 3.58 -19.39 -4.20
C ALA A 74 4.56 -20.57 -4.04
N THR A 75 5.31 -20.58 -2.95
CA THR A 75 6.23 -21.68 -2.62
C THR A 75 5.74 -22.59 -1.50
N ASP A 76 4.71 -22.16 -0.75
CA ASP A 76 4.10 -22.90 0.36
C ASP A 76 2.68 -22.37 0.67
N GLY A 77 1.82 -23.21 1.25
CA GLY A 77 0.52 -22.85 1.83
C GLY A 77 -0.60 -22.41 0.86
N ALA A 78 -0.26 -21.93 -0.34
CA ALA A 78 -1.21 -21.49 -1.37
C ALA A 78 -0.78 -21.99 -2.75
N GLU A 79 -1.72 -21.99 -3.70
CA GLU A 79 -1.47 -22.35 -5.10
C GLU A 79 -1.75 -21.15 -6.00
N PHE A 80 -0.72 -20.36 -6.27
CA PHE A 80 -0.74 -19.33 -7.31
C PHE A 80 0.60 -19.21 -8.02
N ASP A 81 0.52 -18.93 -9.32
CA ASP A 81 1.66 -18.72 -10.21
C ASP A 81 1.20 -17.73 -11.29
N SER A 82 1.83 -16.57 -11.35
CA SER A 82 1.55 -15.56 -12.36
C SER A 82 2.45 -15.74 -13.58
N GLU A 83 2.00 -15.31 -14.75
CA GLU A 83 2.93 -15.03 -15.85
C GLU A 83 3.89 -13.90 -15.46
N LEU A 84 5.01 -13.76 -16.17
CA LEU A 84 5.87 -12.58 -16.04
C LEU A 84 5.14 -11.32 -16.51
N PHE A 85 5.23 -10.24 -15.75
CA PHE A 85 4.67 -8.94 -16.09
C PHE A 85 5.68 -7.81 -15.91
N GLY A 86 5.66 -6.86 -16.86
CA GLY A 86 6.55 -5.70 -16.88
C GLY A 86 6.06 -4.53 -16.04
N GLN A 87 6.76 -3.40 -16.16
CA GLN A 87 6.46 -2.15 -15.45
C GLN A 87 4.98 -1.74 -15.56
N GLY A 88 4.38 -1.39 -14.42
CA GLY A 88 2.97 -1.03 -14.26
C GLY A 88 2.01 -2.23 -14.24
N GLY A 89 2.50 -3.44 -14.52
CA GLY A 89 1.70 -4.66 -14.44
C GLY A 89 1.35 -5.01 -12.99
N THR A 90 0.20 -5.66 -12.81
CA THR A 90 -0.28 -6.08 -11.50
C THR A 90 -0.70 -7.55 -11.48
N TYR A 91 -0.57 -8.16 -10.31
CA TYR A 91 -1.10 -9.48 -10.00
C TYR A 91 -1.90 -9.39 -8.69
N SER A 92 -2.95 -10.20 -8.52
CA SER A 92 -3.75 -10.18 -7.29
C SER A 92 -4.20 -11.57 -6.87
N PHE A 93 -4.18 -11.79 -5.56
CA PHE A 93 -4.60 -13.05 -4.93
C PHE A 93 -5.46 -12.75 -3.70
N THR A 94 -6.55 -13.51 -3.52
CA THR A 94 -7.40 -13.44 -2.32
C THR A 94 -7.40 -14.80 -1.65
N PRO A 95 -6.77 -14.95 -0.46
CA PRO A 95 -6.81 -16.20 0.29
C PRO A 95 -8.24 -16.54 0.70
N THR A 96 -8.67 -17.78 0.50
CA THR A 96 -10.00 -18.26 0.92
C THR A 96 -9.96 -19.18 2.14
N GLU A 97 -8.76 -19.56 2.57
CA GLU A 97 -8.50 -20.45 3.70
C GLU A 97 -7.32 -19.90 4.54
N PRO A 98 -7.24 -20.24 5.85
CA PRO A 98 -6.17 -19.79 6.74
C PRO A 98 -4.79 -20.37 6.45
#